data_AF-A0A1Q8Z5E6-F1
#
_entry.id   AF-A0A1Q8Z5E6-F1
#
_cell.length_a   1.000
_cell.length_b   1.000
_cell.length_c   1.000
_cell.angle_alpha   90.00
_cell.angle_beta   90.00
_cell.angle_gamma   90.00
#
_symmetry.space_group_name_H-M   'P 1'
#
loop_
_entity.id
_entity.type
_entity.pdbx_description
1 polymer ?
#
loop_
_entity_poly.entity_id
_entity_poly.type
_entity_poly.pdbx_seq_one_letter_code
_entity_poly.pdbx_strand_id
1 'polypeptide(L)'
;MGIYHFIGVGRSVGTVTCAVDYIERALDEVSNNTGNEETIQLFKGSGGINHTEENKGKIEALVLFTSKEVISREILAFQYAGNDTPGNVRDEIIKVLRQVWKRKDHDEGGKIFWCDVDIDNYQDCFDKVIKAAYRFSPIRGSGKEIWCNLTGGSNAIVLALLSMSQLAGKSIKQYLISQRKEYQKEIKVPMGIKIRPNQDGYFNTIPFLRTYIDTVGFYEVLMELDSIVRRVETSELLSRLRSKTQFTTLSEQEFVRRYMLKLYGLGYTDYQVSDRTSEITELGRQFIEELGDLEVVLCLEEKLLDQTIDIVQESKKWSWFQEIDVV
;
A
#
# COMPACT_ATOMS: atom_id res chain seq x y z
N MET A 1 16.13 5.70 -2.14
CA MET A 1 15.93 4.79 -3.29
C MET A 1 14.52 5.00 -3.81
N GLY A 2 14.23 4.65 -5.06
CA GLY A 2 12.85 4.68 -5.54
C GLY A 2 12.04 3.44 -5.12
N ILE A 3 10.75 3.51 -5.44
CA ILE A 3 9.72 2.55 -5.04
C ILE A 3 9.46 1.55 -6.16
N TYR A 4 9.24 0.30 -5.79
CA TYR A 4 8.80 -0.76 -6.69
C TYR A 4 7.30 -0.94 -6.51
N HIS A 5 6.54 -0.72 -7.58
CA HIS A 5 5.10 -0.90 -7.56
C HIS A 5 4.74 -2.29 -8.05
N PHE A 6 4.14 -3.09 -7.18
CA PHE A 6 3.61 -4.41 -7.50
C PHE A 6 2.16 -4.24 -7.94
N ILE A 7 1.85 -4.68 -9.15
CA ILE A 7 0.55 -4.40 -9.79
C ILE A 7 0.05 -5.66 -10.49
N GLY A 8 -1.20 -6.04 -10.26
CA GLY A 8 -1.88 -7.04 -11.08
C GLY A 8 -2.36 -6.45 -12.40
N VAL A 9 -2.20 -7.18 -13.49
CA VAL A 9 -2.55 -6.70 -14.83
C VAL A 9 -3.56 -7.65 -15.48
N GLY A 10 -4.74 -7.11 -15.78
CA GLY A 10 -5.74 -7.71 -16.65
C GLY A 10 -5.79 -6.98 -18.00
N ARG A 11 -6.98 -6.87 -18.59
CA ARG A 11 -7.18 -6.23 -19.91
C ARG A 11 -7.32 -4.71 -19.87
N SER A 12 -7.58 -4.13 -18.68
CA SER A 12 -7.74 -2.70 -18.51
C SER A 12 -6.38 -2.01 -18.30
N VAL A 13 -5.96 -1.22 -19.27
CA VAL A 13 -4.69 -0.48 -19.27
C VAL A 13 -4.62 0.53 -18.13
N GLY A 14 -5.76 1.20 -17.84
CA GLY A 14 -5.88 2.24 -16.83
C GLY A 14 -5.52 1.79 -15.41
N THR A 15 -5.70 0.51 -15.10
CA THR A 15 -5.36 -0.05 -13.78
C THR A 15 -3.88 0.14 -13.42
N VAL A 16 -3.00 0.15 -14.42
CA VAL A 16 -1.57 0.43 -14.27
C VAL A 16 -1.29 1.92 -14.48
N THR A 17 -1.78 2.48 -15.59
CA THR A 17 -1.31 3.78 -16.07
C THR A 17 -1.89 4.94 -15.30
N CYS A 18 -3.13 4.85 -14.81
CA CYS A 18 -3.70 5.86 -13.93
C CYS A 18 -2.97 5.92 -12.59
N ALA A 19 -2.45 4.78 -12.09
CA ALA A 19 -1.66 4.74 -10.87
C ALA A 19 -0.37 5.53 -11.00
N VAL A 20 0.36 5.26 -12.08
CA VAL A 20 1.61 5.93 -12.39
C VAL A 20 1.36 7.41 -12.62
N ASP A 21 0.36 7.78 -13.43
CA ASP A 21 0.02 9.19 -13.69
C ASP A 21 -0.39 9.93 -12.41
N TYR A 22 -1.16 9.30 -11.51
CA TYR A 22 -1.53 9.90 -10.24
C TYR A 22 -0.30 10.20 -9.37
N ILE A 23 0.56 9.21 -9.21
CA ILE A 23 1.77 9.34 -8.38
C ILE A 23 2.74 10.36 -8.99
N GLU A 24 2.92 10.38 -10.30
CA GLU A 24 3.79 11.36 -10.98
C GLU A 24 3.25 12.80 -10.81
N ARG A 25 1.92 13.01 -10.92
CA ARG A 25 1.30 14.31 -10.64
C ARG A 25 1.45 14.71 -9.17
N ALA A 26 1.26 13.78 -8.24
CA ALA A 26 1.46 14.00 -6.82
C ALA A 26 2.92 14.40 -6.50
N LEU A 27 3.90 13.71 -7.11
CA LEU A 27 5.32 14.07 -7.00
C LEU A 27 5.61 15.45 -7.60
N ASP A 28 4.99 15.79 -8.74
CA ASP A 28 5.09 17.12 -9.35
C ASP A 28 4.58 18.23 -8.41
N GLU A 29 3.45 18.02 -7.74
CA GLU A 29 2.96 18.98 -6.75
C GLU A 29 3.93 19.13 -5.56
N VAL A 30 4.49 18.03 -5.05
CA VAL A 30 5.43 18.07 -3.92
C VAL A 30 6.73 18.76 -4.30
N SER A 31 7.33 18.43 -5.45
CA SER A 31 8.60 19.07 -5.87
C SER A 31 8.46 20.56 -6.19
N ASN A 32 7.27 21.00 -6.60
CA ASN A 32 7.00 22.42 -6.87
C ASN A 32 6.53 23.18 -5.61
N ASN A 33 6.52 22.54 -4.44
CA ASN A 33 5.95 23.10 -3.19
C ASN A 33 4.49 23.57 -3.34
N THR A 34 3.71 22.92 -4.22
CA THR A 34 2.28 23.17 -4.40
C THR A 34 1.40 22.04 -3.87
N GLY A 35 2.01 20.97 -3.35
CA GLY A 35 1.32 19.83 -2.75
C GLY A 35 0.56 20.24 -1.50
N ASN A 36 -0.64 19.70 -1.35
CA ASN A 36 -1.38 19.77 -0.10
C ASN A 36 -0.79 18.81 0.94
N GLU A 37 -1.29 18.90 2.18
CA GLU A 37 -0.83 18.07 3.28
C GLU A 37 -0.97 16.58 2.95
N GLU A 38 -2.10 16.15 2.37
CA GLU A 38 -2.34 14.74 2.03
C GLU A 38 -1.32 14.22 1.00
N THR A 39 -0.98 15.02 -0.01
CA THR A 39 0.05 14.68 -1.00
C THR A 39 1.44 14.58 -0.36
N ILE A 40 1.80 15.48 0.55
CA ILE A 40 3.07 15.42 1.29
C ILE A 40 3.11 14.18 2.17
N GLN A 41 2.02 13.89 2.89
CA GLN A 41 1.90 12.73 3.77
C GLN A 41 1.97 11.41 3.00
N LEU A 42 1.44 11.35 1.77
CA LEU A 42 1.51 10.16 0.91
C LEU A 42 2.96 9.68 0.75
N PHE A 43 3.93 10.59 0.60
CA PHE A 43 5.35 10.26 0.39
C PHE A 43 6.19 10.36 1.67
N LYS A 44 5.59 10.74 2.81
CA LYS A 44 6.29 10.75 4.10
C LYS A 44 6.75 9.34 4.46
N GLY A 45 8.00 9.21 4.88
CA GLY A 45 8.64 7.94 5.20
C GLY A 45 9.14 7.15 3.98
N SER A 46 8.78 7.56 2.76
CA SER A 46 9.23 6.88 1.54
C SER A 46 10.63 7.30 1.10
N GLY A 47 11.37 6.35 0.53
CA GLY A 47 12.75 6.55 0.06
C GLY A 47 13.85 6.08 1.02
N GLY A 48 13.48 5.67 2.23
CA GLY A 48 14.37 5.10 3.26
C GLY A 48 15.08 6.13 4.15
N ILE A 49 15.43 5.74 5.37
CA ILE A 49 15.93 6.66 6.42
C ILE A 49 17.40 7.11 6.20
N ASN A 50 18.16 6.36 5.40
CA ASN A 50 19.60 6.58 5.17
C ASN A 50 19.93 7.01 3.73
N HIS A 51 18.95 7.52 2.98
CA HIS A 51 19.17 7.96 1.61
C HIS A 51 18.83 9.45 1.46
N THR A 52 19.86 10.24 1.19
CA THR A 52 19.76 11.61 0.65
C THR A 52 19.33 11.54 -0.81
N GLU A 53 18.10 11.09 -1.08
CA GLU A 53 17.55 11.21 -2.43
C GLU A 53 16.79 12.52 -2.59
N GLU A 54 17.12 13.26 -3.64
CA GLU A 54 16.42 14.46 -4.09
C GLU A 54 14.95 14.19 -4.48
N ASN A 55 14.59 12.93 -4.74
CA ASN A 55 13.28 12.52 -5.24
C ASN A 55 12.67 11.38 -4.40
N LYS A 56 12.35 11.67 -3.13
CA LYS A 56 11.59 10.75 -2.26
C LYS A 56 10.27 10.36 -2.93
N GLY A 57 9.92 9.08 -2.87
CA GLY A 57 8.65 8.60 -3.44
C GLY A 57 8.67 8.33 -4.95
N LYS A 58 9.80 8.52 -5.66
CA LYS A 58 9.87 8.25 -7.10
C LYS A 58 9.59 6.79 -7.43
N ILE A 59 8.89 6.54 -8.54
CA ILE A 59 8.71 5.21 -9.09
C ILE A 59 10.03 4.78 -9.75
N GLU A 60 10.70 3.75 -9.23
CA GLU A 60 11.91 3.17 -9.85
C GLU A 60 11.56 2.03 -10.79
N ALA A 61 10.59 1.20 -10.40
CA ALA A 61 10.20 0.05 -11.18
C ALA A 61 8.72 -0.33 -11.00
N LEU A 62 8.17 -0.95 -12.03
CA LEU A 62 6.89 -1.65 -11.99
C LEU A 62 7.16 -3.15 -12.05
N VAL A 63 6.50 -3.91 -11.18
CA VAL A 63 6.47 -5.37 -11.20
C VAL A 63 5.05 -5.80 -11.50
N LEU A 64 4.82 -6.22 -12.74
CA LEU A 64 3.51 -6.50 -13.32
C LEU A 64 3.25 -8.01 -13.30
N PHE A 65 2.29 -8.45 -12.49
CA PHE A 65 1.85 -9.84 -12.41
C PHE A 65 0.69 -10.06 -13.36
N THR A 66 0.84 -10.98 -14.31
CA THR A 66 -0.14 -11.18 -15.38
C THR A 66 0.01 -12.54 -16.04
N SER A 67 -0.95 -12.90 -16.89
CA SER A 67 -0.92 -14.16 -17.61
C SER A 67 0.13 -14.16 -18.73
N LYS A 68 0.53 -15.36 -19.15
CA LYS A 68 1.45 -15.56 -20.27
C LYS A 68 0.98 -14.87 -21.56
N GLU A 69 -0.33 -14.89 -21.83
CA GLU A 69 -0.94 -14.34 -23.05
C GLU A 69 -0.83 -12.81 -23.12
N VAL A 70 -0.86 -12.12 -21.96
CA VAL A 70 -0.55 -10.68 -21.91
C VAL A 70 0.92 -10.44 -22.23
N ILE A 71 1.83 -11.26 -21.70
CA ILE A 71 3.27 -11.14 -21.93
C ILE A 71 3.62 -11.42 -23.41
N SER A 72 3.01 -12.43 -24.02
CA SER A 72 3.19 -12.82 -25.42
C SER A 72 2.42 -11.96 -26.42
N ARG A 73 1.62 -10.99 -25.94
CA ARG A 73 0.84 -10.02 -26.73
C ARG A 73 -0.35 -10.61 -27.50
N GLU A 74 -0.92 -11.68 -26.98
CA GLU A 74 -2.06 -12.39 -27.59
C GLU A 74 -3.41 -11.78 -27.16
N ILE A 75 -3.46 -11.09 -26.02
CA ILE A 75 -4.69 -10.47 -25.52
C ILE A 75 -4.76 -8.98 -25.86
N LEU A 76 -5.89 -8.59 -26.47
CA LEU A 76 -6.24 -7.20 -26.73
C LEU A 76 -6.73 -6.48 -25.47
N ALA A 77 -6.33 -5.22 -25.32
CA ALA A 77 -6.83 -4.35 -24.26
C ALA A 77 -8.34 -4.09 -24.42
N PHE A 78 -9.00 -3.74 -23.31
CA PHE A 78 -10.34 -3.19 -23.39
C PHE A 78 -10.32 -1.79 -24.01
N GLN A 79 -11.42 -1.43 -24.68
CA GLN A 79 -11.63 -0.08 -25.19
C GLN A 79 -11.51 0.94 -24.07
N TYR A 80 -10.86 2.06 -24.37
CA TYR A 80 -10.63 3.13 -23.41
C TYR A 80 -10.81 4.49 -24.09
N ALA A 81 -10.92 5.56 -23.30
CA ALA A 81 -11.18 6.90 -23.78
C ALA A 81 -10.13 7.33 -24.82
N GLY A 82 -10.58 7.64 -26.03
CA GLY A 82 -9.72 8.02 -27.16
C GLY A 82 -9.14 6.85 -27.96
N ASN A 83 -9.54 5.60 -27.69
CA ASN A 83 -9.16 4.44 -28.51
C ASN A 83 -10.19 3.30 -28.44
N ASP A 84 -11.04 3.21 -29.48
CA ASP A 84 -12.07 2.16 -29.59
C ASP A 84 -11.54 0.83 -30.15
N THR A 85 -10.33 0.81 -30.69
CA THR A 85 -9.69 -0.40 -31.25
C THR A 85 -8.25 -0.52 -30.74
N PRO A 86 -8.07 -0.69 -29.42
CA PRO A 86 -6.75 -0.76 -28.84
C PRO A 86 -6.01 -2.03 -29.26
N GLY A 87 -4.69 -1.95 -29.28
CA GLY A 87 -3.83 -3.10 -29.54
C GLY A 87 -3.79 -4.08 -28.35
N ASN A 88 -2.70 -4.83 -28.32
CA ASN A 88 -2.38 -5.76 -27.24
C ASN A 88 -2.08 -5.01 -25.93
N VAL A 89 -2.54 -5.58 -24.82
CA VAL A 89 -2.47 -4.98 -23.47
C VAL A 89 -1.07 -4.46 -23.13
N ARG A 90 -0.06 -5.28 -23.35
CA ARG A 90 1.35 -4.96 -23.03
C ARG A 90 1.84 -3.71 -23.76
N ASP A 91 1.57 -3.60 -25.06
CA ASP A 91 2.08 -2.50 -25.87
C ASP A 91 1.30 -1.21 -25.58
N GLU A 92 0.00 -1.31 -25.29
CA GLU A 92 -0.81 -0.16 -24.85
C GLU A 92 -0.36 0.38 -23.49
N ILE A 93 -0.06 -0.49 -22.51
CA ILE A 93 0.52 -0.07 -21.22
C ILE A 93 1.84 0.66 -21.45
N ILE A 94 2.76 0.08 -22.23
CA ILE A 94 4.07 0.71 -22.51
C ILE A 94 3.90 2.06 -23.21
N LYS A 95 3.00 2.15 -24.19
CA LYS A 95 2.70 3.37 -24.95
C LYS A 95 2.23 4.49 -24.03
N VAL A 96 1.30 4.22 -23.12
CA VAL A 96 0.77 5.23 -22.20
C VAL A 96 1.80 5.58 -21.12
N LEU A 97 2.53 4.59 -20.57
CA LEU A 97 3.59 4.83 -19.58
C LEU A 97 4.68 5.76 -20.10
N ARG A 98 5.05 5.67 -21.39
CA ARG A 98 5.99 6.61 -22.02
C ARG A 98 5.53 8.08 -21.97
N GLN A 99 4.23 8.32 -21.83
CA GLN A 99 3.65 9.67 -21.78
C GLN A 99 3.50 10.17 -20.34
N VAL A 100 3.26 9.29 -19.37
CA VAL A 100 2.93 9.68 -17.99
C VAL A 100 4.08 9.55 -17.01
N TRP A 101 5.05 8.66 -17.27
CA TRP A 101 6.18 8.44 -16.38
C TRP A 101 7.31 9.43 -16.70
N LYS A 102 7.21 10.64 -16.13
CA LYS A 102 8.03 11.81 -16.50
C LYS A 102 9.37 11.85 -15.80
N ARG A 103 9.43 11.45 -14.52
CA ARG A 103 10.65 11.53 -13.66
C ARG A 103 11.68 10.43 -13.93
N LYS A 104 11.69 9.95 -15.16
CA LYS A 104 12.63 8.96 -15.68
C LYS A 104 13.99 9.62 -15.83
N ASP A 105 15.03 8.98 -15.31
CA ASP A 105 16.39 9.32 -15.75
C ASP A 105 16.53 8.86 -17.21
N HIS A 106 16.81 9.80 -18.12
CA HIS A 106 16.80 9.54 -19.56
C HIS A 106 17.79 8.42 -19.94
N ASP A 107 18.85 8.26 -19.15
CA ASP A 107 19.94 7.31 -19.37
C ASP A 107 19.70 5.92 -18.74
N GLU A 108 18.90 5.78 -17.67
CA GLU A 108 18.71 4.49 -16.98
C GLU A 108 17.41 3.74 -17.27
N GLY A 109 16.36 4.41 -17.73
CA GLY A 109 15.09 3.70 -17.98
C GLY A 109 14.25 3.41 -16.74
N GLY A 110 12.96 3.74 -16.75
CA GLY A 110 12.00 3.14 -15.82
C GLY A 110 11.92 1.62 -16.09
N LYS A 111 12.09 0.79 -15.05
CA LYS A 111 12.17 -0.67 -15.20
C LYS A 111 10.78 -1.30 -15.10
N ILE A 112 10.42 -2.14 -16.07
CA ILE A 112 9.17 -2.92 -16.03
C ILE A 112 9.52 -4.40 -16.03
N PHE A 113 9.22 -5.07 -14.92
CA PHE A 113 9.32 -6.52 -14.79
C PHE A 113 7.96 -7.14 -15.09
N TRP A 114 7.93 -8.09 -16.01
CA TRP A 114 6.73 -8.87 -16.33
C TRP A 114 6.85 -10.24 -15.66
N CYS A 115 5.93 -10.55 -14.76
CA CYS A 115 5.87 -11.77 -14.00
C CYS A 115 4.70 -12.63 -14.48
N ASP A 116 5.02 -13.71 -15.19
CA ASP A 116 4.06 -14.71 -15.64
C ASP A 116 3.49 -15.47 -14.45
N VAL A 117 2.17 -15.42 -14.26
CA VAL A 117 1.42 -16.14 -13.23
C VAL A 117 0.21 -16.84 -13.85
N ASP A 118 -0.18 -17.96 -13.26
CA ASP A 118 -1.48 -18.57 -13.52
C ASP A 118 -2.55 -17.78 -12.77
N ILE A 119 -3.32 -16.98 -13.52
CA ILE A 119 -4.26 -15.99 -12.98
C ILE A 119 -5.45 -16.61 -12.26
N ASP A 120 -5.70 -17.90 -12.44
CA ASP A 120 -6.77 -18.64 -11.77
C ASP A 120 -6.25 -19.47 -10.58
N ASN A 121 -4.93 -19.49 -10.38
CA ASN A 121 -4.26 -20.23 -9.32
C ASN A 121 -3.65 -19.29 -8.27
N TYR A 122 -4.35 -19.13 -7.15
CA TYR A 122 -3.89 -18.33 -6.02
C TYR A 122 -2.50 -18.76 -5.52
N GLN A 123 -2.22 -20.07 -5.44
CA GLN A 123 -0.94 -20.55 -4.92
C GLN A 123 0.23 -20.16 -5.82
N ASP A 124 0.08 -20.27 -7.14
CA ASP A 124 1.10 -19.84 -8.10
C ASP A 124 1.31 -18.32 -8.03
N CYS A 125 0.21 -17.55 -7.97
CA CYS A 125 0.24 -16.10 -7.79
C CYS A 125 1.01 -15.72 -6.51
N PHE A 126 0.63 -16.31 -5.36
CA PHE A 126 1.23 -16.03 -4.07
C PHE A 126 2.72 -16.40 -4.03
N ASP A 127 3.08 -17.60 -4.50
CA ASP A 127 4.47 -18.06 -4.57
C ASP A 127 5.36 -17.12 -5.37
N LYS A 128 4.88 -16.64 -6.52
CA LYS A 128 5.66 -15.75 -7.39
C LYS A 128 5.71 -14.32 -6.85
N VAL A 129 4.61 -13.81 -6.29
CA VAL A 129 4.57 -12.51 -5.62
C VAL A 129 5.54 -12.48 -4.44
N ILE A 130 5.55 -13.50 -3.58
CA ILE A 130 6.44 -13.54 -2.41
C ILE A 130 7.92 -13.70 -2.80
N LYS A 131 8.22 -14.51 -3.83
CA LYS A 131 9.57 -14.63 -4.39
C LYS A 131 10.05 -13.30 -4.97
N ALA A 132 9.20 -12.57 -5.69
CA ALA A 132 9.51 -11.23 -6.20
C ALA A 132 9.75 -10.24 -5.05
N ALA A 133 8.90 -10.26 -4.01
CA ALA A 133 9.05 -9.41 -2.84
C ALA A 133 10.38 -9.64 -2.13
N TYR A 134 10.78 -10.89 -1.90
CA TYR A 134 12.08 -11.19 -1.28
C TYR A 134 13.28 -10.95 -2.20
N ARG A 135 13.12 -11.04 -3.52
CA ARG A 135 14.16 -10.66 -4.48
C ARG A 135 14.49 -9.17 -4.37
N PHE A 136 13.47 -8.33 -4.32
CA PHE A 136 13.66 -6.87 -4.29
C PHE A 136 13.81 -6.32 -2.87
N SER A 137 13.29 -7.02 -1.87
CA SER A 137 13.40 -6.68 -0.46
C SER A 137 13.85 -7.90 0.37
N PRO A 138 15.15 -8.28 0.31
CA PRO A 138 15.67 -9.46 1.00
C PRO A 138 15.54 -9.36 2.53
N ILE A 139 15.67 -10.49 3.22
CA ILE A 139 15.58 -10.57 4.70
C ILE A 139 16.77 -9.88 5.38
N ARG A 140 17.95 -9.96 4.75
CA ARG A 140 19.20 -9.35 5.21
C ARG A 140 19.67 -8.38 4.12
N GLY A 141 19.82 -7.11 4.47
CA GLY A 141 20.28 -6.05 3.56
C GLY A 141 19.27 -4.93 3.35
N SER A 142 19.70 -3.87 2.65
CA SER A 142 18.86 -2.76 2.21
C SER A 142 18.03 -3.20 0.99
N GLY A 143 16.76 -3.50 1.23
CA GLY A 143 15.78 -3.84 0.18
C GLY A 143 15.07 -2.62 -0.38
N LYS A 144 14.44 -2.75 -1.55
CA LYS A 144 13.56 -1.73 -2.13
C LYS A 144 12.26 -1.60 -1.33
N GLU A 145 11.72 -0.39 -1.29
CA GLU A 145 10.37 -0.12 -0.81
C GLU A 145 9.36 -0.66 -1.83
N ILE A 146 8.32 -1.36 -1.34
CA ILE A 146 7.31 -1.99 -2.18
C ILE A 146 5.95 -1.38 -1.89
N TRP A 147 5.29 -0.87 -2.93
CA TRP A 147 3.88 -0.46 -2.87
C TRP A 147 3.03 -1.41 -3.70
N CYS A 148 1.85 -1.78 -3.20
CA CYS A 148 0.94 -2.69 -3.88
C CYS A 148 -0.28 -1.94 -4.43
N ASN A 149 -0.47 -2.00 -5.75
CA ASN A 149 -1.70 -1.56 -6.39
C ASN A 149 -2.69 -2.72 -6.45
N LEU A 150 -3.81 -2.58 -5.77
CA LEU A 150 -4.85 -3.61 -5.67
C LEU A 150 -6.00 -3.39 -6.67
N THR A 151 -5.86 -2.44 -7.60
CA THR A 151 -6.95 -1.99 -8.49
C THR A 151 -7.31 -3.00 -9.57
N GLY A 152 -6.32 -3.75 -10.08
CA GLY A 152 -6.48 -4.58 -11.27
C GLY A 152 -5.75 -5.91 -11.18
N GLY A 153 -6.04 -6.77 -12.17
CA GLY A 153 -5.61 -8.17 -12.19
C GLY A 153 -6.77 -9.11 -11.86
N SER A 154 -6.51 -10.42 -11.85
CA SER A 154 -7.47 -11.39 -11.34
C SER A 154 -7.57 -11.29 -9.81
N ASN A 155 -8.67 -11.80 -9.24
CA ASN A 155 -8.84 -11.87 -7.79
C ASN A 155 -7.70 -12.66 -7.12
N ALA A 156 -7.19 -13.70 -7.78
CA ALA A 156 -6.06 -14.47 -7.27
C ALA A 156 -4.79 -13.63 -7.12
N ILE A 157 -4.48 -12.77 -8.10
CA ILE A 157 -3.34 -11.84 -8.03
C ILE A 157 -3.54 -10.81 -6.92
N VAL A 158 -4.71 -10.17 -6.88
CA VAL A 158 -4.99 -9.12 -5.87
C VAL A 158 -4.93 -9.71 -4.46
N LEU A 159 -5.51 -10.90 -4.25
CA LEU A 159 -5.44 -11.60 -2.97
C LEU A 159 -3.98 -11.99 -2.63
N ALA A 160 -3.20 -12.47 -3.60
CA ALA A 160 -1.78 -12.79 -3.38
C ALA A 160 -0.94 -11.57 -2.98
N LEU A 161 -1.18 -10.40 -3.59
CA LEU A 161 -0.54 -9.14 -3.21
C LEU A 161 -0.90 -8.73 -1.78
N LEU A 162 -2.18 -8.80 -1.43
CA LEU A 162 -2.66 -8.52 -0.08
C LEU A 162 -2.07 -9.49 0.96
N SER A 163 -2.11 -10.80 0.69
CA SER A 163 -1.52 -11.82 1.56
C SER A 163 -0.01 -11.63 1.73
N MET A 164 0.73 -11.32 0.66
CA MET A 164 2.17 -11.05 0.74
C MET A 164 2.44 -9.82 1.60
N SER A 165 1.67 -8.75 1.42
CA SER A 165 1.78 -7.54 2.23
C SER A 165 1.61 -7.87 3.72
N GLN A 166 0.53 -8.57 4.06
CA GLN A 166 0.17 -8.92 5.44
C GLN A 166 1.18 -9.89 6.09
N LEU A 167 1.51 -10.98 5.42
CA LEU A 167 2.32 -12.06 5.98
C LEU A 167 3.82 -11.72 6.04
N ALA A 168 4.34 -11.06 5.01
CA ALA A 168 5.77 -10.75 4.94
C ALA A 168 6.10 -9.37 5.54
N GLY A 169 5.10 -8.48 5.68
CA GLY A 169 5.31 -7.08 6.08
C GLY A 169 6.30 -6.36 5.16
N LYS A 170 6.29 -6.71 3.86
CA LYS A 170 7.24 -6.21 2.85
C LYS A 170 6.70 -5.04 2.05
N SER A 171 5.38 -4.90 1.95
CA SER A 171 4.75 -3.73 1.36
C SER A 171 4.50 -2.69 2.44
N ILE A 172 4.88 -1.45 2.14
CA ILE A 172 4.73 -0.31 3.06
C ILE A 172 3.43 0.44 2.79
N LYS A 173 2.95 0.44 1.54
CA LYS A 173 1.66 1.03 1.17
C LYS A 173 0.90 0.12 0.22
N GLN A 174 -0.41 0.03 0.46
CA GLN A 174 -1.37 -0.61 -0.44
C GLN A 174 -2.33 0.46 -0.89
N TYR A 175 -2.77 0.42 -2.14
CA TYR A 175 -3.69 1.43 -2.64
C TYR A 175 -4.62 0.91 -3.73
N LEU A 176 -5.73 1.61 -3.88
CA LEU A 176 -6.76 1.42 -4.89
C LEU A 176 -7.00 2.71 -5.65
N ILE A 177 -7.32 2.56 -6.93
CA ILE A 177 -7.80 3.64 -7.78
C ILE A 177 -9.25 3.38 -8.12
N SER A 178 -10.06 4.41 -8.00
CA SER A 178 -11.49 4.38 -8.22
C SER A 178 -11.83 3.81 -9.60
N GLN A 179 -12.60 2.73 -9.60
CA GLN A 179 -13.16 2.08 -10.79
C GLN A 179 -14.64 2.44 -10.97
N ARG A 180 -15.06 3.64 -10.54
CA ARG A 180 -16.40 4.16 -10.80
C ARG A 180 -16.66 4.16 -12.32
N LYS A 181 -17.93 4.03 -12.70
CA LYS A 181 -18.34 3.84 -14.10
C LYS A 181 -17.77 4.91 -15.04
N GLU A 182 -17.70 6.15 -14.57
CA GLU A 182 -17.12 7.29 -15.28
C GLU A 182 -15.60 7.21 -15.48
N TYR A 183 -14.87 6.43 -14.68
CA TYR A 183 -13.41 6.32 -14.73
C TYR A 183 -12.89 4.99 -15.32
N GLN A 184 -13.76 4.00 -15.52
CA GLN A 184 -13.36 2.65 -15.99
C GLN A 184 -12.64 2.65 -17.35
N LYS A 185 -12.91 3.65 -18.19
CA LYS A 185 -12.31 3.80 -19.51
C LYS A 185 -11.10 4.73 -19.51
N GLU A 186 -10.70 5.25 -18.36
CA GLU A 186 -9.61 6.22 -18.27
C GLU A 186 -8.27 5.50 -18.24
N ILE A 187 -7.30 6.04 -18.97
CA ILE A 187 -5.90 5.55 -18.99
C ILE A 187 -4.93 6.56 -18.37
N LYS A 188 -5.44 7.72 -17.95
CA LYS A 188 -4.76 8.78 -17.21
C LYS A 188 -5.72 9.28 -16.15
N VAL A 189 -5.21 9.93 -15.11
CA VAL A 189 -6.06 10.58 -14.11
C VAL A 189 -6.91 11.65 -14.79
N PRO A 190 -8.26 11.61 -14.65
CA PRO A 190 -9.12 12.61 -15.25
C PRO A 190 -8.75 14.03 -14.82
N MET A 191 -8.86 14.99 -15.74
CA MET A 191 -8.45 16.38 -15.47
C MET A 191 -9.22 17.04 -14.33
N GLY A 192 -10.44 16.58 -14.02
CA GLY A 192 -11.24 17.10 -12.92
C GLY A 192 -10.82 16.62 -11.53
N ILE A 193 -9.95 15.60 -11.43
CA ILE A 193 -9.46 15.10 -10.14
C ILE A 193 -8.35 16.02 -9.64
N LYS A 194 -8.61 16.68 -8.51
CA LYS A 194 -7.59 17.37 -7.74
C LYS A 194 -6.87 16.35 -6.87
N ILE A 195 -5.55 16.24 -7.02
CA ILE A 195 -4.73 15.23 -6.32
C ILE A 195 -4.80 15.46 -4.80
N ARG A 196 -5.57 14.62 -4.11
CA ARG A 196 -5.71 14.61 -2.65
C ARG A 196 -5.91 13.18 -2.20
N PRO A 197 -4.81 12.44 -1.94
CA PRO A 197 -4.89 11.03 -1.56
C PRO A 197 -5.89 10.84 -0.41
N ASN A 198 -6.74 9.81 -0.50
CA ASN A 198 -7.82 9.47 0.44
C ASN A 198 -9.00 10.44 0.50
N GLN A 199 -8.92 11.62 -0.12
CA GLN A 199 -9.98 12.64 -0.07
C GLN A 199 -10.57 13.01 -1.44
N ASP A 200 -9.89 12.65 -2.53
CA ASP A 200 -10.34 12.96 -3.89
C ASP A 200 -11.35 11.96 -4.46
N GLY A 201 -11.67 10.89 -3.72
CA GLY A 201 -12.55 9.82 -4.17
C GLY A 201 -11.99 9.02 -5.36
N TYR A 202 -10.70 9.20 -5.67
CA TYR A 202 -10.01 8.59 -6.79
C TYR A 202 -8.86 7.69 -6.34
N PHE A 203 -7.93 8.17 -5.50
CA PHE A 203 -6.79 7.38 -5.01
C PHE A 203 -6.92 7.15 -3.51
N ASN A 204 -7.01 5.89 -3.10
CA ASN A 204 -7.21 5.52 -1.71
C ASN A 204 -6.07 4.60 -1.28
N THR A 205 -5.26 5.05 -0.33
CA THR A 205 -4.34 4.18 0.40
C THR A 205 -5.14 3.34 1.38
N ILE A 206 -4.93 2.04 1.35
CA ILE A 206 -5.52 1.13 2.32
C ILE A 206 -4.58 1.10 3.54
N PRO A 207 -5.10 1.35 4.76
CA PRO A 207 -4.31 1.24 5.96
C PRO A 207 -3.73 -0.16 6.04
N PHE A 208 -2.47 -0.24 6.45
CA PHE A 208 -1.83 -1.53 6.64
C PHE A 208 -2.46 -2.22 7.85
N LEU A 209 -3.48 -3.04 7.61
CA LEU A 209 -4.09 -3.90 8.63
C LEU A 209 -3.17 -5.10 8.84
N ARG A 210 -2.22 -4.93 9.74
CA ARG A 210 -1.37 -6.04 10.18
C ARG A 210 -2.25 -7.00 10.97
N THR A 211 -2.39 -8.21 10.45
CA THR A 211 -3.09 -9.32 11.13
C THR A 211 -2.61 -9.43 12.59
N TYR A 212 -3.55 -9.76 13.47
CA TYR A 212 -3.53 -9.87 14.95
C TYR A 212 -2.18 -10.18 15.65
N ILE A 213 -1.24 -10.85 14.97
CA ILE A 213 0.02 -11.36 15.53
C ILE A 213 1.08 -10.26 15.74
N ASP A 214 1.07 -9.16 14.98
CA ASP A 214 2.04 -8.06 15.15
C ASP A 214 1.41 -6.75 15.68
N THR A 215 0.08 -6.68 15.77
CA THR A 215 -0.67 -5.48 16.16
C THR A 215 -0.41 -5.12 17.62
N VAL A 216 -0.36 -6.10 18.53
CA VAL A 216 -0.07 -5.87 19.95
C VAL A 216 1.29 -5.20 20.12
N GLY A 217 2.33 -5.68 19.43
CA GLY A 217 3.65 -5.07 19.53
C GLY A 217 3.73 -3.66 18.96
N PHE A 218 3.07 -3.39 17.84
CA PHE A 218 3.10 -2.06 17.22
C PHE A 218 2.25 -1.06 18.01
N TYR A 219 1.08 -1.51 18.46
CA TYR A 219 0.18 -0.74 19.31
C TYR A 219 0.83 -0.39 20.64
N GLU A 220 1.47 -1.34 21.33
CA GLU A 220 2.18 -1.07 22.59
C GLU A 220 3.30 -0.04 22.39
N VAL A 221 4.01 -0.09 21.27
CA VAL A 221 5.03 0.92 20.94
C VAL A 221 4.40 2.29 20.71
N LEU A 222 3.31 2.36 19.95
CA LEU A 222 2.62 3.62 19.64
C LEU A 222 1.95 4.22 20.88
N MET A 223 1.28 3.42 21.70
CA MET A 223 0.71 3.85 22.99
C MET A 223 1.79 4.37 23.95
N GLU A 224 2.92 3.67 24.06
CA GLU A 224 4.00 4.12 24.94
C GLU A 224 4.58 5.45 24.42
N LEU A 225 4.77 5.58 23.10
CA LEU A 225 5.21 6.84 22.49
C LEU A 225 4.20 7.98 22.70
N ASP A 226 2.90 7.70 22.61
CA ASP A 226 1.85 8.69 22.84
C ASP A 226 1.82 9.15 24.31
N SER A 227 2.04 8.22 25.25
CA SER A 227 2.12 8.52 26.68
C SER A 227 3.31 9.40 27.08
N ILE A 228 4.40 9.35 26.30
CA ILE A 228 5.65 10.07 26.61
C ILE A 228 5.56 11.55 26.19
N VAL A 229 4.72 11.91 25.21
CA VAL A 229 4.48 13.29 24.69
C VAL A 229 5.79 14.06 24.39
N ARG A 230 6.88 13.33 24.10
CA ARG A 230 8.16 13.90 23.68
C ARG A 230 8.92 12.88 22.84
N ARG A 231 9.90 13.39 22.10
CA ARG A 231 10.93 12.58 21.48
C ARG A 231 11.71 11.76 22.53
N VAL A 232 11.90 10.48 22.26
CA VAL A 232 12.50 9.50 23.18
C VAL A 232 13.57 8.66 22.49
N GLU A 233 14.64 8.33 23.21
CA GLU A 233 15.66 7.41 22.71
C GLU A 233 15.11 5.99 22.55
N THR A 234 15.56 5.27 21.52
CA THR A 234 15.13 3.89 21.28
C THR A 234 15.42 2.97 22.47
N SER A 235 16.55 3.19 23.15
CA SER A 235 16.96 2.45 24.34
C SER A 235 15.98 2.67 25.50
N GLU A 236 15.57 3.92 25.75
CA GLU A 236 14.58 4.29 26.76
C GLU A 236 13.22 3.67 26.43
N LEU A 237 12.75 3.83 25.19
CA LEU A 237 11.48 3.27 24.74
C LEU A 237 11.43 1.75 24.88
N LEU A 238 12.49 1.05 24.44
CA LEU A 238 12.58 -0.40 24.60
C LEU A 238 12.59 -0.79 26.08
N SER A 239 13.31 -0.05 26.93
CA SER A 239 13.37 -0.31 28.39
C SER A 239 11.98 -0.29 29.03
N ARG A 240 11.14 0.70 28.68
CA ARG A 240 9.75 0.82 29.15
C ARG A 240 8.90 -0.36 28.71
N LEU A 241 9.09 -0.80 27.47
CA LEU A 241 8.37 -1.92 26.86
C LEU A 241 8.83 -3.31 27.35
N ARG A 242 9.99 -3.44 28.02
CA ARG A 242 10.52 -4.75 28.48
C ARG A 242 9.60 -5.49 29.45
N SER A 243 8.71 -4.77 30.12
CA SER A 243 7.67 -5.34 30.98
C SER A 243 6.68 -6.21 30.22
N LYS A 244 6.55 -6.04 28.89
CA LYS A 244 5.68 -6.85 28.04
C LYS A 244 6.48 -8.01 27.43
N THR A 245 5.87 -9.19 27.42
CA THR A 245 6.50 -10.48 27.07
C THR A 245 7.19 -10.48 25.70
N GLN A 246 6.64 -9.74 24.73
CA GLN A 246 7.16 -9.67 23.36
C GLN A 246 8.44 -8.83 23.19
N PHE A 247 8.80 -7.98 24.17
CA PHE A 247 10.00 -7.13 24.09
C PHE A 247 11.11 -7.55 25.05
N THR A 248 10.83 -8.48 25.98
CA THR A 248 11.74 -8.84 27.08
C THR A 248 13.13 -9.30 26.59
N THR A 249 13.19 -10.04 25.48
CA THR A 249 14.43 -10.62 24.94
C THR A 249 14.98 -9.86 23.73
N LEU A 250 14.31 -8.81 23.27
CA LEU A 250 14.74 -8.09 22.07
C LEU A 250 15.99 -7.27 22.35
N SER A 251 16.98 -7.42 21.48
CA SER A 251 18.07 -6.45 21.38
C SER A 251 17.56 -5.13 20.79
N GLU A 252 18.24 -4.03 21.08
CA GLU A 252 17.88 -2.72 20.53
C GLU A 252 17.92 -2.70 18.99
N GLN A 253 18.90 -3.35 18.38
CA GLN A 253 18.97 -3.48 16.92
C GLN A 253 17.78 -4.24 16.34
N GLU A 254 17.35 -5.33 16.99
CA GLU A 254 16.16 -6.05 16.57
C GLU A 254 14.89 -5.24 16.77
N PHE A 255 14.79 -4.48 17.87
CA PHE A 255 13.67 -3.60 18.12
C PHE A 255 13.54 -2.52 17.03
N VAL A 256 14.65 -1.86 16.68
CA VAL A 256 14.69 -0.90 15.55
C VAL A 256 14.24 -1.56 14.25
N ARG A 257 14.83 -2.71 13.91
CA ARG A 257 14.57 -3.38 12.63
C ARG A 257 13.15 -3.94 12.53
N ARG A 258 12.62 -4.49 13.62
CA ARG A 258 11.31 -5.16 13.66
C ARG A 258 10.16 -4.17 13.83
N TYR A 259 10.37 -3.07 14.57
CA TYR A 259 9.32 -2.12 14.95
C TYR A 259 9.59 -0.73 14.37
N MET A 260 10.64 -0.05 14.83
CA MET A 260 10.81 1.40 14.60
C MET A 260 10.93 1.78 13.12
N LEU A 261 11.72 1.06 12.33
CA LEU A 261 11.86 1.35 10.89
C LEU A 261 10.54 1.19 10.12
N LYS A 262 9.69 0.27 10.58
CA LYS A 262 8.39 0.02 9.96
C LYS A 262 7.36 1.08 10.36
N LEU A 263 7.27 1.40 11.65
CA LEU A 263 6.41 2.49 12.14
C LEU A 263 6.79 3.83 11.49
N TYR A 264 8.09 4.06 11.27
CA TYR A 264 8.57 5.18 10.49
C TYR A 264 8.15 5.14 9.02
N GLY A 265 8.36 3.99 8.35
CA GLY A 265 7.97 3.83 6.94
C GLY A 265 6.47 3.99 6.70
N LEU A 266 5.65 3.62 7.69
CA LEU A 266 4.20 3.83 7.70
C LEU A 266 3.81 5.29 8.01
N GLY A 267 4.76 6.12 8.43
CA GLY A 267 4.54 7.51 8.79
C GLY A 267 3.98 7.72 10.20
N TYR A 268 3.82 6.66 11.01
CA TYR A 268 3.27 6.72 12.37
C TYR A 268 4.25 7.27 13.41
N THR A 269 5.55 7.20 13.14
CA THR A 269 6.59 7.74 14.02
C THR A 269 7.59 8.56 13.22
N ASP A 270 8.12 9.63 13.81
CA ASP A 270 9.27 10.35 13.28
C ASP A 270 10.57 9.83 13.93
N TYR A 271 11.15 8.78 13.33
CA TYR A 271 12.38 8.15 13.77
C TYR A 271 13.60 8.82 13.14
N GLN A 272 14.48 9.38 13.97
CA GLN A 272 15.77 9.91 13.56
C GLN A 272 16.86 8.85 13.80
N VAL A 273 17.59 8.49 12.73
CA VAL A 273 18.63 7.46 12.81
C VAL A 273 19.91 7.97 13.47
N SER A 274 20.22 9.26 13.33
CA SER A 274 21.45 9.88 13.83
C SER A 274 21.56 9.80 15.35
N ASP A 275 20.47 10.05 16.05
CA ASP A 275 20.36 10.06 17.51
C ASP A 275 19.53 8.88 18.03
N ARG A 276 18.95 8.07 17.12
CA ARG A 276 18.10 6.91 17.41
C ARG A 276 16.91 7.30 18.28
N THR A 277 16.32 8.46 18.02
CA THR A 277 15.14 8.96 18.73
C THR A 277 13.87 8.80 17.92
N SER A 278 12.74 8.61 18.59
CA SER A 278 11.41 8.55 17.98
C SER A 278 10.42 9.42 18.71
N GLU A 279 9.44 9.90 17.95
CA GLU A 279 8.25 10.57 18.44
C GLU A 279 7.05 10.05 17.64
N ILE A 280 5.87 9.97 18.26
CA ILE A 280 4.64 9.64 17.53
C ILE A 280 4.22 10.82 16.65
N THR A 281 3.78 10.53 15.42
CA THR A 281 3.23 11.56 14.52
C THR A 281 1.73 11.68 14.71
N GLU A 282 1.14 12.72 14.14
CA GLU A 282 -0.33 12.85 14.10
C GLU A 282 -1.01 11.67 13.42
N LEU A 283 -0.44 11.15 12.32
CA LEU A 283 -0.93 9.94 11.66
C LEU A 283 -0.84 8.71 12.57
N GLY A 284 0.19 8.63 13.43
CA GLY A 284 0.30 7.57 14.43
C GLY A 284 -0.79 7.68 15.51
N ARG A 285 -1.14 8.89 15.93
CA ARG A 285 -2.25 9.14 16.87
C ARG A 285 -3.60 8.83 16.25
N GLN A 286 -3.84 9.30 15.03
CA GLN A 286 -5.01 8.96 14.24
C GLN A 286 -5.12 7.44 14.08
N PHE A 287 -4.03 6.73 13.84
CA PHE A 287 -4.05 5.27 13.80
C PHE A 287 -4.38 4.62 15.16
N ILE A 288 -3.91 5.18 16.29
CA ILE A 288 -4.35 4.73 17.63
C ILE A 288 -5.85 4.96 17.80
N GLU A 289 -6.37 6.11 17.37
CA GLU A 289 -7.80 6.44 17.39
C GLU A 289 -8.61 5.52 16.47
N GLU A 290 -8.13 5.24 15.25
CA GLU A 290 -8.74 4.29 14.29
C GLU A 290 -8.69 2.84 14.78
N LEU A 291 -7.65 2.46 15.53
CA LEU A 291 -7.63 1.19 16.27
C LEU A 291 -8.65 1.21 17.42
N GLY A 292 -8.87 2.39 18.01
CA GLY A 292 -10.04 2.67 18.85
C GLY A 292 -11.35 2.49 18.08
N ASP A 293 -11.44 2.87 16.82
CA ASP A 293 -12.65 2.64 15.99
C ASP A 293 -12.87 1.16 15.61
N LEU A 294 -11.84 0.31 15.73
CA LEU A 294 -12.05 -1.15 15.77
C LEU A 294 -12.83 -1.59 17.03
N GLU A 295 -13.09 -0.70 17.98
CA GLU A 295 -14.13 -0.86 19.01
C GLU A 295 -15.47 -1.23 18.37
N VAL A 296 -15.78 -0.78 17.15
CA VAL A 296 -16.99 -1.27 16.46
C VAL A 296 -16.93 -2.78 16.23
N VAL A 297 -15.77 -3.32 15.84
CA VAL A 297 -15.58 -4.77 15.64
C VAL A 297 -15.52 -5.50 16.98
N LEU A 298 -14.80 -4.96 17.96
CA LEU A 298 -14.66 -5.55 19.30
C LEU A 298 -15.99 -5.53 20.08
N CYS A 299 -16.71 -4.41 20.08
CA CYS A 299 -18.05 -4.31 20.64
C CYS A 299 -19.04 -5.18 19.87
N LEU A 300 -18.91 -5.32 18.55
CA LEU A 300 -19.77 -6.24 17.79
C LEU A 300 -19.50 -7.68 18.20
N GLU A 301 -18.23 -8.08 18.33
CA GLU A 301 -17.81 -9.40 18.78
C GLU A 301 -18.25 -9.67 20.23
N GLU A 302 -18.04 -8.74 21.15
CA GLU A 302 -18.51 -8.81 22.55
C GLU A 302 -20.05 -8.92 22.61
N LYS A 303 -20.77 -8.09 21.84
CA LYS A 303 -22.24 -8.16 21.76
C LYS A 303 -22.73 -9.50 21.21
N LEU A 304 -22.02 -10.09 20.26
CA LEU A 304 -22.33 -11.41 19.69
C LEU A 304 -22.03 -12.54 20.68
N LEU A 305 -20.90 -12.46 21.40
CA LEU A 305 -20.50 -13.42 22.43
C LEU A 305 -21.47 -13.41 23.62
N ASP A 306 -21.87 -12.21 24.06
CA ASP A 306 -22.84 -12.02 25.14
C ASP A 306 -24.30 -12.22 24.67
N GLN A 307 -24.51 -12.53 23.38
CA GLN A 307 -25.83 -12.71 22.75
C GLN A 307 -26.78 -11.51 22.93
N THR A 308 -26.22 -10.32 23.12
CA THR A 308 -26.99 -9.07 23.26
C THR A 308 -27.50 -8.56 21.93
N ILE A 309 -26.91 -9.01 20.82
CA ILE A 309 -27.43 -8.81 19.47
C ILE A 309 -27.52 -10.15 18.74
N ASP A 310 -28.56 -10.30 17.92
CA ASP A 310 -28.62 -11.33 16.89
C ASP A 310 -28.30 -10.65 15.56
N ILE A 311 -27.07 -10.86 15.06
CA ILE A 311 -26.61 -10.20 13.83
C ILE A 311 -27.45 -10.58 12.62
N VAL A 312 -28.09 -11.75 12.61
CA VAL A 312 -28.94 -12.21 11.50
C VAL A 312 -30.27 -11.45 11.51
N GLN A 313 -30.84 -11.16 12.68
CA GLN A 313 -32.05 -10.32 12.74
C GLN A 313 -31.72 -8.84 12.52
N GLU A 314 -30.56 -8.40 13.01
CA GLU A 314 -30.11 -7.03 12.80
C GLU A 314 -29.79 -6.77 11.32
N SER A 315 -29.20 -7.74 10.63
CA SER A 315 -28.87 -7.61 9.21
C SER A 315 -30.09 -7.46 8.31
N LYS A 316 -31.26 -7.97 8.72
CA LYS A 316 -32.53 -7.76 7.99
C LYS A 316 -32.99 -6.29 7.97
N LYS A 317 -32.47 -5.47 8.88
CA LYS A 317 -32.77 -4.02 8.93
C LYS A 317 -31.81 -3.21 8.07
N TRP A 318 -30.72 -3.81 7.59
CA TRP A 318 -29.72 -3.11 6.80
C TRP A 318 -30.25 -2.87 5.41
N SER A 319 -30.54 -1.61 5.08
CA SER A 319 -31.07 -1.22 3.77
C SER A 319 -30.15 -1.60 2.60
N TRP A 320 -28.86 -1.83 2.88
CA TRP A 320 -27.80 -2.24 1.96
C TRP A 320 -27.57 -3.76 1.90
N PHE A 321 -28.24 -4.57 2.74
CA PHE A 321 -28.11 -6.03 2.77
C PHE A 321 -29.50 -6.68 2.71
N GLN A 322 -29.90 -7.08 1.51
CA GLN A 322 -31.23 -7.63 1.25
C GLN A 322 -31.13 -9.14 0.99
N GLU A 323 -31.99 -9.92 1.64
CA GLU A 323 -32.23 -11.30 1.31
C GLU A 323 -33.19 -11.36 0.12
N ILE A 324 -32.74 -11.94 -1.00
CA ILE A 324 -33.57 -12.14 -2.19
C ILE A 324 -33.88 -13.63 -2.26
N ASP A 325 -35.17 -13.97 -2.10
CA ASP A 325 -35.64 -15.33 -2.34
C ASP A 325 -35.47 -15.69 -3.82
N VAL A 326 -34.63 -16.69 -4.09
CA VAL A 326 -34.47 -17.24 -5.44
C VAL A 326 -35.54 -18.31 -5.62
N VAL A 327 -36.65 -17.95 -6.27
CA VAL A 327 -37.71 -18.88 -6.72
C VAL A 327 -37.33 -19.52 -8.04
#